data_AF-A0ABD0QKY3-F1
#
_entry.id   AF-A0ABD0QKY3-F1
#
_cell.length_a   1.000
_cell.length_b   1.000
_cell.length_c   1.000
_cell.angle_alpha   90.00
_cell.angle_beta   90.00
_cell.angle_gamma   90.00
#
_symmetry.space_group_name_H-M   'P 1'
#
loop_
_entity.id
_entity.type
_entity.pdbx_description
1 polymer ?
#
loop_
_entity_poly.entity_id
_entity_poly.type
_entity_poly.pdbx_seq_one_letter_code
_entity_poly.pdbx_strand_id
1 'polypeptide(L)' 'YFFLHHDKCLNDCPKGYFTDIAQKKCMSCHSTCAECDGPDEDNCISCSSYGYVNHNGKNVPGWKRVS' A
#
# COMPACT_ATOMS: atom_id res chain seq x y z
N TYR A 1 -15.54 9.31 -8.28
CA TYR A 1 -15.88 8.93 -6.89
C TYR A 1 -14.82 9.51 -5.97
N PHE A 2 -15.18 10.01 -4.78
CA PHE A 2 -14.22 10.64 -3.85
C PHE A 2 -14.14 9.85 -2.53
N PHE A 3 -12.99 9.92 -1.86
CA PHE A 3 -12.68 9.26 -0.58
C PHE A 3 -12.35 10.30 0.48
N LEU A 4 -12.87 10.11 1.70
CA LEU A 4 -12.60 11.04 2.80
C LEU A 4 -11.22 10.79 3.44
N HIS A 5 -10.43 11.85 3.57
CA HIS A 5 -9.14 11.88 4.25
C HIS A 5 -8.95 13.24 4.95
N HIS A 6 -8.80 13.26 6.27
CA HIS A 6 -8.63 14.48 7.08
C HIS A 6 -9.64 15.60 6.71
N ASP A 7 -10.93 15.26 6.73
CA ASP A 7 -12.05 16.16 6.39
C ASP A 7 -12.06 16.70 4.95
N LYS A 8 -11.25 16.12 4.06
CA LYS A 8 -11.23 16.42 2.63
C LYS A 8 -11.65 15.22 1.80
N CYS A 9 -12.42 15.47 0.76
CA CYS A 9 -12.75 14.47 -0.24
C CYS A 9 -11.67 14.48 -1.34
N LEU A 10 -10.85 13.44 -1.39
CA LEU A 10 -9.80 13.26 -2.38
C LEU A 10 -10.26 12.27 -3.46
N ASN A 11 -9.82 12.47 -4.70
CA ASN A 11 -10.03 11.48 -5.77
C ASN A 11 -9.10 10.26 -5.59
N ASP A 12 -7.92 10.49 -5.02
CA ASP A 12 -6.88 9.50 -4.82
C ASP A 12 -6.24 9.69 -3.44
N CYS A 13 -5.88 8.59 -2.79
CA CYS A 13 -5.33 8.63 -1.44
C CYS A 13 -3.82 8.91 -1.47
N PRO A 14 -3.29 9.68 -0.51
CA PRO A 14 -1.85 9.95 -0.45
C PRO A 14 -1.06 8.66 -0.16
N LYS A 15 0.25 8.67 -0.46
CA LYS A 15 1.15 7.54 -0.15
C LYS A 15 1.05 7.13 1.32
N GLY A 16 1.12 5.83 1.57
CA GLY A 16 0.86 5.25 2.89
C GLY A 16 -0.63 5.08 3.22
N TYR A 17 -1.54 5.39 2.29
CA TYR A 17 -2.97 5.14 2.42
C TYR A 17 -3.52 4.43 1.19
N PHE A 18 -4.46 3.52 1.39
CA PHE A 18 -5.23 2.87 0.33
C PHE A 18 -6.69 3.35 0.32
N THR A 19 -7.32 3.20 -0.83
CA THR A 19 -8.74 3.51 -1.03
C THR A 19 -9.61 2.37 -0.50
N ASP A 20 -10.23 2.55 0.66
CA ASP A 20 -11.25 1.61 1.14
C ASP A 20 -12.59 1.95 0.46
N ILE A 21 -13.01 1.09 -0.47
CA ILE A 21 -14.27 1.26 -1.21
C ILE A 21 -15.49 0.99 -0.32
N ALA A 22 -15.38 0.09 0.65
CA ALA A 22 -16.46 -0.25 1.57
C ALA A 22 -16.79 0.92 2.51
N GLN A 23 -15.76 1.61 2.99
CA GLN A 23 -15.87 2.75 3.91
C GLN A 23 -15.83 4.11 3.20
N LYS A 24 -15.51 4.14 1.90
CA LYS A 24 -15.32 5.36 1.08
C LYS A 24 -14.33 6.34 1.72
N LYS A 25 -13.24 5.81 2.27
CA LYS A 25 -12.24 6.55 3.05
C LYS A 25 -10.83 6.13 2.65
N CYS A 26 -9.88 7.03 2.86
CA CYS A 26 -8.47 6.67 2.79
C CYS A 26 -8.05 6.05 4.12
N MET A 27 -7.69 4.77 4.09
CA MET A 27 -7.21 4.03 5.26
C MET A 27 -5.70 3.88 5.21
N SER A 28 -5.04 3.93 6.36
CA SER A 28 -3.59 3.77 6.44
C SER A 28 -3.17 2.35 6.06
N CYS A 29 -2.09 2.24 5.30
CA CYS A 29 -1.43 0.98 5.01
C CYS A 29 -0.85 0.34 6.28
N HIS A 30 -0.50 -0.95 6.17
CA HIS A 30 0.32 -1.60 7.18
C HIS A 30 1.64 -0.85 7.40
N SER A 31 2.16 -0.85 8.64
CA SER A 31 3.33 -0.06 9.05
C SER A 31 4.60 -0.32 8.24
N THR A 32 4.71 -1.50 7.62
CA THR A 32 5.84 -1.90 6.77
C THR A 32 5.74 -1.36 5.34
N CYS A 33 4.58 -0.82 4.94
CA CYS A 33 4.22 -0.47 3.58
C CYS A 33 4.30 1.03 3.29
N ALA A 34 4.96 1.36 2.18
CA ALA A 34 4.95 2.69 1.59
C ALA A 34 3.73 2.89 0.69
N GLU A 35 3.31 1.85 -0.03
CA GLU A 35 2.10 1.82 -0.86
C GLU A 35 1.43 0.45 -0.70
N CYS A 36 0.10 0.42 -0.64
CA CYS A 36 -0.70 -0.78 -0.47
C CYS A 36 -2.05 -0.64 -1.20
N ASP A 37 -2.68 -1.76 -1.54
CA ASP A 37 -4.06 -1.83 -2.04
C ASP A 37 -5.04 -2.41 -1.01
N GLY A 38 -4.57 -2.63 0.23
CA GLY A 38 -5.36 -3.17 1.31
C GLY A 38 -4.68 -3.02 2.67
N PRO A 39 -5.36 -3.44 3.75
CA PRO A 39 -4.89 -3.22 5.12
C PRO A 39 -3.77 -4.17 5.54
N ASP A 40 -3.70 -5.36 4.95
CA ASP A 40 -2.74 -6.41 5.33
C ASP A 40 -1.35 -6.21 4.70
N GLU A 41 -0.34 -6.83 5.33
CA GLU A 41 1.04 -6.86 4.83
C GLU A 41 1.17 -7.51 3.43
N ASP A 42 0.29 -8.45 3.11
CA ASP A 42 0.29 -9.14 1.81
C ASP A 42 -0.30 -8.25 0.69
N ASN A 43 -1.08 -7.23 1.04
CA ASN A 43 -1.67 -6.22 0.13
C ASN A 43 -0.71 -5.04 -0.12
N CYS A 44 0.57 -5.25 0.12
CA CYS A 44 1.58 -4.21 0.00
C CYS A 44 2.08 -4.14 -1.44
N ILE A 45 2.03 -2.95 -2.04
CA ILE A 45 2.55 -2.70 -3.38
C ILE A 45 4.04 -2.33 -3.30
N SER A 46 4.39 -1.52 -2.29
CA SER A 46 5.75 -1.06 -2.04
C SER A 46 6.01 -0.96 -0.54
N CYS A 47 7.20 -1.33 -0.09
CA CYS A 47 7.59 -1.25 1.32
C CYS A 47 8.47 -0.05 1.61
N SER A 48 8.33 0.51 2.81
CA SER A 48 9.03 1.71 3.27
C SER A 48 10.52 1.47 3.52
N SER A 49 10.91 0.22 3.82
CA SER A 49 12.19 -0.04 4.50
C SER A 49 12.84 -1.39 4.21
N TYR A 50 12.40 -2.15 3.21
CA TYR A 50 13.02 -3.43 2.84
C TYR A 50 13.75 -3.31 1.50
N GLY A 51 15.02 -3.73 1.47
CA GLY A 51 15.80 -3.76 0.25
C GLY A 51 15.14 -4.64 -0.82
N TYR A 52 15.46 -4.36 -2.08
CA TYR A 52 15.09 -5.23 -3.19
C TYR A 52 16.06 -6.42 -3.22
N VAL A 53 15.52 -7.63 -3.31
CA VAL A 53 16.32 -8.81 -3.63
C VAL A 53 16.16 -9.10 -5.12
N ASN A 54 17.26 -9.42 -5.79
CA ASN A 54 17.17 -9.85 -7.18
C ASN A 54 16.74 -11.32 -7.22
N HIS A 55 15.57 -11.59 -7.78
CA HIS A 55 15.07 -12.93 -8.04
C HIS A 55 14.87 -13.12 -9.54
N ASN A 56 15.68 -13.98 -10.18
CA ASN A 56 15.65 -14.25 -11.63
C ASN A 56 15.70 -12.98 -12.50
N GLY A 57 16.59 -12.03 -12.17
CA GLY A 57 16.75 -10.78 -12.92
C GLY A 57 15.67 -9.73 -12.64
N LYS A 58 14.72 -10.01 -11.74
CA LYS A 58 13.71 -9.06 -11.28
C LYS A 58 14.05 -8.60 -9.88
N ASN A 59 14.10 -7.28 -9.67
CA ASN A 59 14.18 -6.72 -8.33
C ASN A 59 12.82 -6.92 -7.64
N VAL A 60 12.72 -7.93 -6.78
CA VAL A 60 11.52 -8.20 -6.00
C VAL A 60 11.70 -7.63 -4.58
N PRO A 61 10.64 -7.13 -3.95
CA PRO A 61 10.71 -6.74 -2.55
C PRO A 61 11.09 -7.95 -1.68
N GLY A 62 12.07 -7.82 -0.78
CA GLY A 62 12.57 -8.94 0.02
C GLY A 62 11.56 -9.65 0.92
N TRP A 63 10.38 -9.04 1.14
CA TRP A 63 9.29 -9.58 1.95
C TRP A 63 8.19 -10.25 1.11
N LYS A 64 8.18 -10.09 -0.23
CA LYS A 64 7.15 -10.70 -1.07
C LYS A 64 7.34 -12.21 -0.98
N ARG A 65 6.47 -12.90 -0.21
CA ARG A 65 6.44 -14.36 -0.15
C ARG A 65 6.33 -14.89 -1.56
N VAL A 66 7.45 -15.41 -2.08
CA VAL A 66 7.45 -16.18 -3.33
C VAL A 66 6.86 -17.53 -2.93
N SER A 67 5.54 -17.64 -3.03
CA SER A 67 4.87 -18.94 -2.98
C SER A 67 5.30 -19.79 -4.17
#